data_AF-A0A178LE89-F1
#
_entry.id   AF-A0A178LE89-F1
#
_cell.length_a   1.000
_cell.length_b   1.000
_cell.length_c   1.000
_cell.angle_alpha   90.00
_cell.angle_beta   90.00
_cell.angle_gamma   90.00
#
_symmetry.space_group_name_H-M   'P 1'
#
loop_
_entity.id
_entity.type
_entity.pdbx_description
1 polymer ?
#
loop_
_entity_poly.entity_id
_entity_poly.type
_entity_poly.pdbx_seq_one_letter_code
_entity_poly.pdbx_strand_id
1 'polypeptide(L)'
;MTDLPDFKRRRLCLALAGLPLLAACKPTQRYGLPEHRALWFERHAFEPLAPLPSRSSFLLGVLPDTQYYSENNHEMLPNGRRVKRYGHLGYSPALAFHAQTHWLAHNAAALNLPFVVHLGDLVENAEQRGEWALASHAMARLEQAGVPYSVMTGDHDVVDLYTEDRLRDGRELFTQYFGRERAARQATFIERDVTGLNEAHRFSALGQGFLLLTLDWCPSDQSLDWAQGMLDRYPHLPTILASHNIVDLVNGQAVLSTRRNDTGVRLWHRLIRRNDQIFLTLNGHNHGSGHLRLTNDLGHPVDLLLINYQTEYAGGNGLLRLLELDLARGRLEAFTYSPWVAYRQQSGDLPVRLGSDPRDTYSAEVLAPLASPQFDNRFVLEVNFATRFAGFGGYTAQLPAVAEEGVLARLRQQLGIT
;
A
#
# COMPACT_ATOMS: atom_id res chain seq x y z
N MET A 1 -18.33 60.94 -48.02
CA MET A 1 -17.77 61.55 -49.24
C MET A 1 -16.28 61.22 -49.22
N THR A 2 -15.91 60.11 -49.88
CA THR A 2 -15.17 60.10 -51.18
C THR A 2 -13.70 60.49 -50.96
N ASP A 3 -12.65 59.75 -51.30
CA ASP A 3 -12.43 58.57 -52.14
C ASP A 3 -11.05 57.96 -51.80
N LEU A 4 -10.88 56.67 -52.12
CA LEU A 4 -9.57 56.00 -52.25
C LEU A 4 -8.85 56.47 -53.52
N PRO A 5 -7.54 56.17 -53.65
CA PRO A 5 -7.14 55.43 -54.85
C PRO A 5 -6.34 54.15 -54.54
N ASP A 6 -6.82 53.09 -55.18
CA ASP A 6 -6.20 51.77 -55.39
C ASP A 6 -5.09 51.88 -56.46
N PHE A 7 -3.90 51.35 -56.21
CA PHE A 7 -2.98 50.93 -57.27
C PHE A 7 -2.21 49.66 -56.89
N LYS A 8 -2.66 48.56 -57.52
CA LYS A 8 -2.12 47.20 -57.53
C LYS A 8 -0.65 47.11 -57.94
N ARG A 9 0.12 46.21 -57.30
CA ARG A 9 0.67 44.98 -57.92
C ARG A 9 1.43 44.07 -56.93
N ARG A 10 0.85 42.87 -56.72
CA ARG A 10 1.44 41.51 -56.73
C ARG A 10 2.76 41.24 -55.97
N ARG A 11 2.68 40.43 -54.91
CA ARG A 11 3.20 39.04 -54.75
C ARG A 11 3.50 38.76 -53.27
N LEU A 12 2.76 37.81 -52.69
CA LEU A 12 3.22 36.53 -52.11
C LEU A 12 2.25 36.12 -50.99
N CYS A 13 1.53 35.02 -51.20
CA CYS A 13 0.77 34.37 -50.14
C CYS A 13 1.75 33.78 -49.12
N LEU A 14 1.72 34.26 -47.88
CA LEU A 14 2.20 33.52 -46.73
C LEU A 14 1.05 33.41 -45.75
N ALA A 15 0.44 32.23 -45.74
CA ALA A 15 -0.47 31.80 -44.69
C ALA A 15 0.32 31.68 -43.39
N LEU A 16 0.10 32.59 -42.44
CA LEU A 16 0.46 32.36 -41.04
C LEU A 16 -0.73 31.66 -40.38
N ALA A 17 -0.72 30.33 -40.51
CA ALA A 17 -1.53 29.43 -39.71
C ALA A 17 -1.17 29.59 -38.23
N GLY A 18 -2.19 29.43 -37.38
CA GLY A 18 -2.13 29.65 -35.95
C GLY A 18 -1.02 28.88 -35.25
N LEU A 19 -0.38 29.58 -34.30
CA LEU A 19 0.42 28.94 -33.26
C LEU A 19 -0.53 28.51 -32.14
N PRO A 20 -0.73 27.20 -31.89
CA PRO A 20 -1.21 26.76 -30.60
C PRO A 20 -0.09 27.02 -29.59
N LEU A 21 -0.42 27.55 -28.41
CA LEU A 21 0.48 27.48 -27.26
C LEU A 21 0.81 26.00 -27.05
N LEU A 22 2.05 25.62 -27.33
CA LEU A 22 2.62 24.35 -26.92
C LEU A 22 2.66 24.34 -25.39
N ALA A 23 1.62 23.77 -24.78
CA ALA A 23 1.79 23.17 -23.47
C ALA A 23 2.95 22.19 -23.59
N ALA A 24 4.06 22.46 -22.90
CA ALA A 24 5.22 21.60 -22.89
C ALA A 24 4.81 20.25 -22.26
N CYS A 25 4.39 19.29 -23.08
CA CYS A 25 4.27 17.90 -22.67
C CYS A 25 5.66 17.45 -22.22
N LYS A 26 5.85 17.24 -20.91
CA LYS A 26 6.99 16.48 -20.38
C LYS A 26 7.04 15.14 -21.16
N PRO A 27 8.18 14.75 -21.74
CA PRO A 27 8.26 13.54 -22.57
C PRO A 27 7.85 12.31 -21.75
N THR A 28 6.81 11.60 -22.18
CA THR A 28 6.40 10.32 -21.59
C THR A 28 7.52 9.30 -21.79
N GLN A 29 8.18 8.94 -20.68
CA GLN A 29 9.38 8.11 -20.63
C GLN A 29 9.10 6.64 -20.98
N ARG A 30 10.01 6.01 -21.76
CA ARG A 30 10.01 4.56 -21.98
C ARG A 30 10.65 3.87 -20.76
N TYR A 31 9.85 3.42 -19.81
CA TYR A 31 10.31 2.68 -18.61
C TYR A 31 10.72 1.21 -18.87
N GLY A 32 10.88 0.76 -20.13
CA GLY A 32 11.34 -0.61 -20.46
C GLY A 32 10.48 -1.74 -19.89
N LEU A 33 9.17 -1.48 -19.72
CA LEU A 33 8.28 -2.17 -18.78
C LEU A 33 7.91 -3.64 -19.09
N PRO A 34 7.59 -4.08 -20.33
CA PRO A 34 6.96 -5.40 -20.51
C PRO A 34 7.94 -6.59 -20.61
N GLU A 35 9.05 -6.45 -21.35
CA GLU A 35 9.82 -7.60 -21.84
C GLU A 35 10.83 -8.16 -20.82
N HIS A 36 11.21 -7.37 -19.81
CA HIS A 36 12.25 -7.77 -18.85
C HIS A 36 11.72 -8.23 -17.48
N ARG A 37 10.41 -8.17 -17.20
CA ARG A 37 9.91 -8.28 -15.81
C ARG A 37 8.89 -9.39 -15.59
N ALA A 38 7.89 -9.51 -16.46
CA ALA A 38 6.97 -10.65 -16.44
C ALA A 38 7.70 -11.96 -16.80
N LEU A 39 8.44 -11.91 -17.92
CA LEU A 39 9.31 -12.99 -18.37
C LEU A 39 10.42 -13.32 -17.39
N TRP A 40 10.82 -12.38 -16.51
CA TRP A 40 11.85 -12.65 -15.53
C TRP A 40 11.33 -13.58 -14.43
N PHE A 41 10.20 -13.30 -13.81
CA PHE A 41 9.60 -14.22 -12.83
C PHE A 41 9.03 -15.50 -13.48
N GLU A 42 8.69 -15.47 -14.77
CA GLU A 42 8.33 -16.69 -15.52
C GLU A 42 9.54 -17.59 -15.80
N ARG A 43 10.73 -17.00 -16.05
CA ARG A 43 11.98 -17.74 -16.25
C ARG A 43 12.71 -18.09 -14.96
N HIS A 44 12.30 -17.48 -13.87
CA HIS A 44 12.86 -17.69 -12.55
C HIS A 44 11.71 -17.71 -11.55
N ALA A 45 11.03 -18.85 -11.50
CA ALA A 45 9.88 -19.03 -10.62
C ALA A 45 10.31 -19.04 -9.15
N PHE A 46 9.41 -18.59 -8.27
CA PHE A 46 9.58 -18.81 -6.83
C PHE A 46 9.44 -20.30 -6.53
N GLU A 47 10.25 -20.81 -5.60
CA GLU A 47 9.93 -22.06 -4.92
C GLU A 47 8.58 -21.88 -4.19
N PRO A 48 7.51 -22.60 -4.59
CA PRO A 48 6.20 -22.41 -3.98
C PRO A 48 6.24 -22.84 -2.51
N LEU A 49 5.52 -22.10 -1.66
CA LEU A 49 5.30 -22.55 -0.29
C LEU A 49 4.47 -23.83 -0.29
N ALA A 50 4.77 -24.70 0.67
CA ALA A 50 3.93 -25.86 0.92
C ALA A 50 2.63 -25.31 1.53
N PRO A 51 1.46 -25.92 1.30
CA PRO A 51 0.23 -25.44 1.89
C PRO A 51 0.36 -25.29 3.41
N LEU A 52 0.03 -24.11 3.95
CA LEU A 52 -0.01 -23.83 5.39
C LEU A 52 -1.46 -23.59 5.85
N PRO A 53 -2.42 -24.50 5.56
CA PRO A 53 -3.81 -24.28 5.89
C PRO A 53 -3.98 -24.14 7.41
N SER A 54 -4.78 -23.18 7.83
CA SER A 54 -5.12 -22.95 9.23
C SER A 54 -6.64 -22.81 9.34
N ARG A 55 -7.23 -23.47 10.34
CA ARG A 55 -8.65 -23.29 10.68
C ARG A 55 -8.85 -22.33 11.84
N SER A 56 -7.78 -21.79 12.40
CA SER A 56 -7.80 -20.88 13.55
C SER A 56 -7.25 -19.49 13.25
N SER A 57 -6.47 -19.33 12.17
CA SER A 57 -5.82 -18.08 11.82
C SER A 57 -5.71 -17.85 10.31
N PHE A 58 -5.52 -16.58 9.92
CA PHE A 58 -5.32 -16.17 8.53
C PHE A 58 -4.36 -14.98 8.46
N LEU A 59 -3.77 -14.74 7.28
CA LEU A 59 -2.84 -13.63 7.08
C LEU A 59 -3.47 -12.48 6.30
N LEU A 60 -3.12 -11.25 6.65
CA LEU A 60 -3.24 -10.10 5.77
C LEU A 60 -1.87 -9.75 5.22
N GLY A 61 -1.80 -9.51 3.92
CA GLY A 61 -0.61 -8.95 3.28
C GLY A 61 -0.68 -7.44 3.36
N VAL A 62 0.40 -6.78 3.73
CA VAL A 62 0.48 -5.33 3.76
C VAL A 62 1.69 -4.89 2.95
N LEU A 63 1.41 -4.19 1.84
CA LEU A 63 2.40 -3.57 0.99
C LEU A 63 2.63 -2.14 1.51
N PRO A 64 3.87 -1.80 1.90
CA PRO A 64 4.22 -0.47 2.37
C PRO A 64 4.28 0.51 1.18
N ASP A 65 4.79 1.70 1.44
CA ASP A 65 5.16 2.70 0.44
C ASP A 65 6.14 2.10 -0.59
N THR A 66 5.77 2.13 -1.87
CA THR A 66 6.51 1.48 -2.98
C THR A 66 7.05 2.47 -4.01
N GLN A 67 6.94 3.76 -3.74
CA GLN A 67 7.23 4.86 -4.65
C GLN A 67 8.63 4.80 -5.26
N TYR A 68 9.65 4.44 -4.48
CA TYR A 68 11.02 4.30 -4.98
C TYR A 68 11.21 3.11 -5.93
N TYR A 69 10.37 2.07 -5.84
CA TYR A 69 10.37 0.98 -6.82
C TYR A 69 9.75 1.42 -8.15
N SER A 70 8.71 2.26 -8.09
CA SER A 70 8.02 2.79 -9.27
C SER A 70 8.80 3.89 -9.98
N GLU A 71 9.48 4.77 -9.22
CA GLU A 71 10.48 5.71 -9.77
C GLU A 71 11.57 4.95 -10.53
N ASN A 72 11.91 3.76 -10.02
CA ASN A 72 12.81 2.82 -10.67
C ASN A 72 14.20 3.41 -10.97
N ASN A 73 14.80 4.03 -9.95
CA ASN A 73 16.15 4.62 -9.98
C ASN A 73 16.29 5.85 -10.89
N HIS A 74 15.21 6.59 -11.10
CA HIS A 74 15.16 7.80 -11.91
C HIS A 74 14.84 9.06 -11.08
N GLU A 75 15.54 9.22 -9.95
CA GLU A 75 15.35 10.36 -9.04
C GLU A 75 15.41 11.71 -9.75
N MET A 76 14.35 12.49 -9.53
CA MET A 76 14.20 13.83 -10.04
C MET A 76 14.60 14.83 -8.97
N LEU A 77 15.73 15.49 -9.17
CA LEU A 77 16.18 16.55 -8.26
C LEU A 77 15.30 17.81 -8.42
N PRO A 78 15.25 18.69 -7.39
CA PRO A 78 14.45 19.92 -7.44
C PRO A 78 14.76 20.85 -8.62
N ASN A 79 15.98 20.78 -9.18
CA ASN A 79 16.39 21.54 -10.37
C ASN A 79 15.99 20.88 -11.70
N GLY A 80 15.17 19.82 -11.66
CA GLY A 80 14.73 19.06 -12.82
C GLY A 80 15.78 18.11 -13.40
N ARG A 81 16.97 18.00 -12.79
CA ARG A 81 17.99 17.06 -13.23
C ARG A 81 17.66 15.66 -12.73
N ARG A 82 17.78 14.67 -13.61
CA ARG A 82 17.64 13.26 -13.26
C ARG A 82 18.96 12.65 -12.80
N VAL A 83 18.93 11.92 -11.69
CA VAL A 83 20.07 11.13 -11.18
C VAL A 83 19.63 9.69 -10.89
N LYS A 84 20.59 8.83 -10.53
CA LYS A 84 20.28 7.51 -9.97
C LYS A 84 20.15 7.66 -8.46
N ARG A 85 18.98 7.33 -7.90
CA ARG A 85 18.77 7.23 -6.44
C ARG A 85 19.76 6.27 -5.80
N TYR A 86 19.96 5.13 -6.45
CA TYR A 86 20.86 4.07 -6.01
C TYR A 86 21.89 3.79 -7.10
N GLY A 87 23.01 4.52 -7.05
CA GLY A 87 24.10 4.38 -8.03
C GLY A 87 24.82 3.02 -7.99
N HIS A 88 24.75 2.32 -6.85
CA HIS A 88 25.44 1.05 -6.61
C HIS A 88 24.62 -0.19 -6.98
N LEU A 89 23.31 -0.05 -7.25
CA LEU A 89 22.47 -1.20 -7.58
C LEU A 89 22.73 -1.69 -9.00
N GLY A 90 22.99 -2.99 -9.13
CA GLY A 90 23.15 -3.68 -10.40
C GLY A 90 21.83 -4.12 -11.06
N TYR A 91 20.69 -3.74 -10.49
CA TYR A 91 19.36 -4.15 -10.94
C TYR A 91 18.35 -2.99 -10.86
N SER A 92 17.18 -3.22 -11.45
CA SER A 92 16.06 -2.27 -11.48
C SER A 92 15.27 -2.37 -10.16
N PRO A 93 15.14 -1.29 -9.34
CA PRO A 93 14.36 -1.34 -8.09
C PRO A 93 12.93 -1.84 -8.26
N ALA A 94 12.33 -1.62 -9.42
CA ALA A 94 11.01 -2.15 -9.79
C ALA A 94 10.82 -3.65 -9.59
N LEU A 95 11.90 -4.44 -9.70
CA LEU A 95 11.84 -5.88 -9.50
C LEU A 95 11.41 -6.24 -8.07
N ALA A 96 11.71 -5.39 -7.08
CA ALA A 96 11.27 -5.59 -5.71
C ALA A 96 9.73 -5.49 -5.57
N PHE A 97 9.10 -4.51 -6.21
CA PHE A 97 7.63 -4.37 -6.20
C PHE A 97 6.94 -5.56 -6.88
N HIS A 98 7.47 -5.97 -8.04
CA HIS A 98 6.99 -7.17 -8.72
C HIS A 98 7.20 -8.43 -7.88
N ALA A 99 8.32 -8.56 -7.15
CA ALA A 99 8.55 -9.72 -6.29
C ALA A 99 7.54 -9.78 -5.13
N GLN A 100 7.23 -8.65 -4.49
CA GLN A 100 6.21 -8.59 -3.43
C GLN A 100 4.84 -9.08 -3.92
N THR A 101 4.36 -8.47 -5.01
CA THR A 101 3.04 -8.77 -5.59
C THR A 101 2.97 -10.17 -6.18
N HIS A 102 4.02 -10.64 -6.86
CA HIS A 102 4.09 -12.00 -7.39
C HIS A 102 4.13 -13.04 -6.27
N TRP A 103 4.93 -12.83 -5.23
CA TRP A 103 5.03 -13.79 -4.12
C TRP A 103 3.70 -13.92 -3.36
N LEU A 104 3.02 -12.80 -3.09
CA LEU A 104 1.67 -12.82 -2.50
C LEU A 104 0.67 -13.51 -3.43
N ALA A 105 0.65 -13.16 -4.71
CA ALA A 105 -0.24 -13.78 -5.71
C ALA A 105 -0.05 -15.30 -5.80
N HIS A 106 1.20 -15.76 -5.82
CA HIS A 106 1.53 -17.17 -5.98
C HIS A 106 1.27 -18.00 -4.73
N ASN A 107 1.41 -17.40 -3.54
CA ASN A 107 1.31 -18.11 -2.26
C ASN A 107 0.01 -17.86 -1.49
N ALA A 108 -0.94 -17.10 -2.04
CA ALA A 108 -2.14 -16.68 -1.32
C ALA A 108 -2.93 -17.85 -0.69
N ALA A 109 -3.09 -18.96 -1.41
CA ALA A 109 -3.76 -20.15 -0.90
C ALA A 109 -2.96 -20.82 0.23
N ALA A 110 -1.64 -20.94 0.08
CA ALA A 110 -0.78 -21.51 1.11
C ALA A 110 -0.78 -20.66 2.39
N LEU A 111 -0.84 -19.33 2.25
CA LEU A 111 -0.80 -18.35 3.33
C LEU A 111 -2.15 -18.09 4.01
N ASN A 112 -3.23 -18.75 3.56
CA ASN A 112 -4.60 -18.42 3.98
C ASN A 112 -4.86 -16.90 3.93
N LEU A 113 -4.55 -16.28 2.78
CA LEU A 113 -4.48 -14.83 2.57
C LEU A 113 -5.80 -14.31 1.93
N PRO A 114 -6.82 -13.90 2.70
CA PRO A 114 -8.06 -13.36 2.14
C PRO A 114 -7.89 -11.99 1.48
N PHE A 115 -6.86 -11.22 1.83
CA PHE A 115 -6.75 -9.82 1.43
C PHE A 115 -5.33 -9.24 1.52
N VAL A 116 -5.03 -8.26 0.66
CA VAL A 116 -3.80 -7.45 0.66
C VAL A 116 -4.12 -5.96 0.77
N VAL A 117 -3.41 -5.19 1.59
CA VAL A 117 -3.60 -3.73 1.74
C VAL A 117 -2.35 -3.01 1.24
N HIS A 118 -2.47 -2.13 0.25
CA HIS A 118 -1.41 -1.21 -0.14
C HIS A 118 -1.60 0.13 0.58
N LEU A 119 -0.55 0.62 1.25
CA LEU A 119 -0.66 1.76 2.19
C LEU A 119 -0.51 3.14 1.55
N GLY A 120 -0.46 3.23 0.23
CA GLY A 120 -0.27 4.46 -0.53
C GLY A 120 1.16 4.62 -1.01
N ASP A 121 1.46 5.77 -1.62
CA ASP A 121 2.74 6.07 -2.28
C ASP A 121 3.15 4.96 -3.26
N LEU A 122 2.30 4.76 -4.27
CA LEU A 122 2.57 3.86 -5.38
C LEU A 122 3.62 4.41 -6.31
N VAL A 123 3.68 5.74 -6.45
CA VAL A 123 4.62 6.47 -7.31
C VAL A 123 5.35 7.54 -6.51
N GLU A 124 6.54 7.92 -6.95
CA GLU A 124 7.31 9.01 -6.31
C GLU A 124 6.83 10.36 -6.85
N ASN A 125 6.40 10.38 -8.10
CA ASN A 125 6.03 11.58 -8.81
C ASN A 125 4.64 11.40 -9.45
N ALA A 126 3.60 11.98 -8.83
CA ALA A 126 2.20 11.89 -9.27
C ALA A 126 1.98 12.18 -10.77
N GLU A 127 2.79 13.06 -11.38
CA GLU A 127 2.67 13.41 -12.80
C GLU A 127 3.33 12.41 -13.77
N GLN A 128 4.13 11.46 -13.27
CA GLN A 128 4.93 10.56 -14.10
C GLN A 128 4.15 9.30 -14.48
N ARG A 129 3.47 9.33 -15.63
CA ARG A 129 2.71 8.20 -16.18
C ARG A 129 3.46 6.86 -16.24
N GLY A 130 4.78 6.90 -16.37
CA GLY A 130 5.59 5.69 -16.43
C GLY A 130 5.74 4.99 -15.07
N GLU A 131 5.78 5.74 -13.97
CA GLU A 131 5.75 5.19 -12.61
C GLU A 131 4.38 4.55 -12.35
N TRP A 132 3.30 5.23 -12.72
CA TRP A 132 1.94 4.68 -12.62
C TRP A 132 1.75 3.41 -13.44
N ALA A 133 2.27 3.40 -14.68
CA ALA A 133 2.24 2.20 -15.50
C ALA A 133 2.97 1.05 -14.81
N LEU A 134 4.13 1.30 -14.21
CA LEU A 134 4.90 0.30 -13.46
C LEU A 134 4.12 -0.24 -12.27
N ALA A 135 3.67 0.64 -11.37
CA ALA A 135 2.88 0.27 -10.19
C ALA A 135 1.62 -0.52 -10.58
N SER A 136 0.90 -0.04 -11.60
CA SER A 136 -0.29 -0.70 -12.13
C SER A 136 -0.01 -2.12 -12.61
N HIS A 137 1.12 -2.35 -13.30
CA HIS A 137 1.51 -3.69 -13.76
C HIS A 137 1.95 -4.61 -12.62
N ALA A 138 2.61 -4.08 -11.58
CA ALA A 138 2.95 -4.87 -10.39
C ALA A 138 1.67 -5.35 -9.68
N MET A 139 0.75 -4.42 -9.38
CA MET A 139 -0.51 -4.75 -8.70
C MET A 139 -1.43 -5.66 -9.53
N ALA A 140 -1.40 -5.59 -10.87
CA ALA A 140 -2.20 -6.46 -11.74
C ALA A 140 -1.90 -7.97 -11.55
N ARG A 141 -0.77 -8.33 -10.93
CA ARG A 141 -0.47 -9.73 -10.58
C ARG A 141 -1.44 -10.30 -9.54
N LEU A 142 -1.84 -9.49 -8.57
CA LEU A 142 -2.84 -9.90 -7.56
C LEU A 142 -4.19 -10.16 -8.23
N GLU A 143 -4.58 -9.29 -9.18
CA GLU A 143 -5.83 -9.43 -9.95
C GLU A 143 -5.84 -10.71 -10.80
N GLN A 144 -4.74 -10.97 -11.50
CA GLN A 144 -4.58 -12.17 -12.33
C GLN A 144 -4.69 -13.46 -11.51
N ALA A 145 -4.23 -13.43 -10.26
CA ALA A 145 -4.33 -14.55 -9.32
C ALA A 145 -5.66 -14.57 -8.53
N GLY A 146 -6.54 -13.59 -8.73
CA GLY A 146 -7.79 -13.47 -7.97
C GLY A 146 -7.61 -13.12 -6.49
N VAL A 147 -6.45 -12.59 -6.10
CA VAL A 147 -6.15 -12.16 -4.72
C VAL A 147 -6.71 -10.75 -4.51
N PRO A 148 -7.70 -10.57 -3.61
CA PRO A 148 -8.25 -9.27 -3.34
C PRO A 148 -7.23 -8.33 -2.69
N TYR A 149 -7.28 -7.06 -3.05
CA TYR A 149 -6.49 -5.99 -2.47
C TYR A 149 -7.25 -4.66 -2.41
N SER A 150 -6.79 -3.76 -1.54
CA SER A 150 -7.19 -2.35 -1.56
C SER A 150 -5.99 -1.45 -1.78
N VAL A 151 -6.24 -0.24 -2.26
CA VAL A 151 -5.22 0.78 -2.48
C VAL A 151 -5.78 2.17 -2.18
N MET A 152 -4.99 2.98 -1.48
CA MET A 152 -5.26 4.41 -1.26
C MET A 152 -4.15 5.27 -1.86
N THR A 153 -4.39 6.57 -1.94
CA THR A 153 -3.35 7.56 -2.25
C THR A 153 -2.42 7.76 -1.07
N GLY A 154 -1.14 7.93 -1.36
CA GLY A 154 -0.22 8.62 -0.48
C GLY A 154 0.03 10.06 -0.90
N ASP A 155 1.01 10.70 -0.26
CA ASP A 155 1.31 12.10 -0.49
C ASP A 155 2.08 12.34 -1.80
N HIS A 156 2.76 11.31 -2.32
CA HIS A 156 3.42 11.32 -3.63
C HIS A 156 2.51 10.91 -4.79
N ASP A 157 1.34 10.33 -4.48
CA ASP A 157 0.34 9.90 -5.47
C ASP A 157 -0.59 11.04 -5.93
N VAL A 158 -0.48 12.21 -5.31
CA VAL A 158 -1.36 13.38 -5.55
C VAL A 158 -0.56 14.58 -6.07
N VAL A 159 -1.14 15.33 -7.01
CA VAL A 159 -0.54 16.54 -7.57
C VAL A 159 -0.71 17.72 -6.62
N ASP A 160 -1.86 17.83 -5.96
CA ASP A 160 -2.15 18.91 -5.01
C ASP A 160 -2.12 18.41 -3.55
N LEU A 161 -0.90 18.34 -3.02
CA LEU A 161 -0.50 17.67 -1.78
C LEU A 161 -1.32 18.02 -0.52
N TYR A 162 -1.74 19.28 -0.38
CA TYR A 162 -2.43 19.78 0.81
C TYR A 162 -3.90 20.09 0.57
N THR A 163 -4.42 19.66 -0.57
CA THR A 163 -5.83 19.84 -0.93
C THR A 163 -6.60 18.55 -0.61
N GLU A 164 -7.70 18.72 0.10
CA GLU A 164 -8.62 17.63 0.42
C GLU A 164 -9.15 16.97 -0.86
N ASP A 165 -9.37 15.65 -0.82
CA ASP A 165 -9.78 14.83 -1.96
C ASP A 165 -10.93 15.42 -2.80
N ARG A 166 -11.99 15.93 -2.18
CA ARG A 166 -13.16 16.52 -2.84
C ARG A 166 -12.84 17.79 -3.64
N LEU A 167 -11.79 18.51 -3.27
CA LEU A 167 -11.41 19.78 -3.87
C LEU A 167 -10.38 19.63 -5.00
N ARG A 168 -9.85 18.42 -5.23
CA ARG A 168 -8.90 18.16 -6.31
C ARG A 168 -9.60 18.20 -7.66
N ASP A 169 -8.95 18.80 -8.65
CA ASP A 169 -9.52 19.12 -9.97
C ASP A 169 -9.58 17.93 -10.96
N GLY A 170 -9.31 16.71 -10.49
CA GLY A 170 -9.40 15.49 -11.29
C GLY A 170 -8.22 15.25 -12.23
N ARG A 171 -7.14 16.06 -12.17
CA ARG A 171 -5.90 15.79 -12.92
C ARG A 171 -5.11 14.58 -12.41
N GLU A 172 -5.48 14.06 -11.24
CA GLU A 172 -4.81 12.95 -10.61
C GLU A 172 -4.80 11.71 -11.48
N LEU A 173 -3.61 11.11 -11.64
CA LEU A 173 -3.45 9.87 -12.40
C LEU A 173 -3.96 8.66 -11.62
N PHE A 174 -4.03 8.73 -10.28
CA PHE A 174 -4.49 7.63 -9.44
C PHE A 174 -5.80 7.00 -9.95
N THR A 175 -6.85 7.79 -10.18
CA THR A 175 -8.16 7.27 -10.62
C THR A 175 -8.17 6.77 -12.06
N GLN A 176 -7.17 7.13 -12.89
CA GLN A 176 -7.00 6.59 -14.24
C GLN A 176 -6.40 5.17 -14.21
N TYR A 177 -5.49 4.89 -13.27
CA TYR A 177 -4.83 3.59 -13.17
C TYR A 177 -5.52 2.64 -12.18
N PHE A 178 -5.97 3.17 -11.05
CA PHE A 178 -6.69 2.46 -10.00
C PHE A 178 -8.10 3.02 -9.88
N GLY A 179 -8.89 3.00 -10.96
CA GLY A 179 -10.26 3.52 -10.97
C GLY A 179 -11.31 2.54 -10.43
N ARG A 180 -12.53 3.04 -10.25
CA ARG A 180 -13.68 2.26 -9.73
C ARG A 180 -13.94 0.97 -10.51
N GLU A 181 -13.89 1.01 -11.84
CA GLU A 181 -14.13 -0.19 -12.67
C GLU A 181 -13.09 -1.29 -12.44
N ARG A 182 -11.85 -0.92 -12.12
CA ARG A 182 -10.78 -1.86 -11.77
C ARG A 182 -11.03 -2.46 -10.39
N ALA A 183 -11.34 -1.62 -9.39
CA ALA A 183 -11.66 -2.07 -8.05
C ALA A 183 -12.88 -3.01 -8.02
N ALA A 184 -13.92 -2.70 -8.81
CA ALA A 184 -15.15 -3.50 -8.89
C ALA A 184 -14.98 -4.90 -9.49
N ARG A 185 -13.81 -5.23 -10.07
CA ARG A 185 -13.50 -6.60 -10.52
C ARG A 185 -13.19 -7.54 -9.36
N GLN A 186 -12.89 -6.99 -8.18
CA GLN A 186 -12.53 -7.77 -7.02
C GLN A 186 -13.77 -8.30 -6.30
N ALA A 187 -13.77 -9.57 -5.92
CA ALA A 187 -14.91 -10.23 -5.29
C ALA A 187 -15.32 -9.61 -3.92
N THR A 188 -14.40 -8.88 -3.29
CA THR A 188 -14.60 -8.26 -1.97
C THR A 188 -15.08 -6.80 -2.07
N PHE A 189 -15.06 -6.19 -3.26
CA PHE A 189 -15.38 -4.78 -3.44
C PHE A 189 -16.85 -4.49 -3.08
N ILE A 190 -17.08 -3.47 -2.25
CA ILE A 190 -18.43 -2.93 -2.01
C ILE A 190 -18.65 -1.73 -2.91
N GLU A 191 -17.93 -0.63 -2.63
CA GLU A 191 -18.05 0.60 -3.39
C GLU A 191 -16.85 1.52 -3.19
N ARG A 192 -16.81 2.58 -4.01
CA ARG A 192 -16.00 3.77 -3.79
C ARG A 192 -16.92 4.95 -3.53
N ASP A 193 -16.40 5.93 -2.82
CA ASP A 193 -17.07 7.22 -2.65
C ASP A 193 -17.15 7.99 -3.99
N VAL A 194 -17.74 9.19 -3.94
CA VAL A 194 -17.93 10.03 -5.13
C VAL A 194 -16.62 10.57 -5.71
N THR A 195 -15.57 10.72 -4.89
CA THR A 195 -14.25 11.15 -5.38
C THR A 195 -13.53 10.02 -6.12
N GLY A 196 -13.87 8.76 -5.79
CA GLY A 196 -13.21 7.57 -6.31
C GLY A 196 -11.85 7.30 -5.66
N LEU A 197 -11.49 8.04 -4.61
CA LEU A 197 -10.22 7.94 -3.88
C LEU A 197 -10.36 7.17 -2.57
N ASN A 198 -11.59 6.96 -2.10
CA ASN A 198 -11.90 6.18 -0.91
C ASN A 198 -12.66 4.92 -1.34
N GLU A 199 -12.34 3.77 -0.73
CA GLU A 199 -12.97 2.50 -1.09
C GLU A 199 -13.23 1.58 0.12
N ALA A 200 -14.25 0.74 -0.05
CA ALA A 200 -14.67 -0.22 0.95
C ALA A 200 -14.71 -1.63 0.38
N HIS A 201 -14.20 -2.58 1.16
CA HIS A 201 -14.24 -4.00 0.86
C HIS A 201 -14.83 -4.77 2.03
N ARG A 202 -15.50 -5.88 1.73
CA ARG A 202 -15.85 -6.91 2.70
C ARG A 202 -15.22 -8.22 2.30
N PHE A 203 -14.51 -8.84 3.23
CA PHE A 203 -13.98 -10.18 3.07
C PHE A 203 -14.42 -11.06 4.25
N SER A 204 -14.17 -12.36 4.14
CA SER A 204 -14.43 -13.30 5.22
C SER A 204 -13.32 -14.31 5.32
N ALA A 205 -12.97 -14.68 6.55
CA ALA A 205 -11.99 -15.71 6.84
C ALA A 205 -12.48 -16.52 8.04
N LEU A 206 -12.43 -17.84 7.96
CA LEU A 206 -12.79 -18.73 9.08
C LEU A 206 -14.23 -18.48 9.62
N GLY A 207 -15.16 -18.14 8.73
CA GLY A 207 -16.54 -17.77 9.10
C GLY A 207 -16.71 -16.37 9.68
N GLN A 208 -15.62 -15.64 9.95
CA GLN A 208 -15.64 -14.25 10.43
C GLN A 208 -15.66 -13.27 9.24
N GLY A 209 -16.64 -12.37 9.22
CA GLY A 209 -16.67 -11.25 8.27
C GLY A 209 -15.87 -10.04 8.76
N PHE A 210 -15.27 -9.30 7.85
CA PHE A 210 -14.57 -8.04 8.13
C PHE A 210 -14.97 -6.96 7.13
N LEU A 211 -14.99 -5.71 7.58
CA LEU A 211 -15.01 -4.54 6.72
C LEU A 211 -13.59 -3.99 6.63
N LEU A 212 -13.18 -3.58 5.44
CA LEU A 212 -11.93 -2.87 5.23
C LEU A 212 -12.23 -1.55 4.53
N LEU A 213 -11.84 -0.46 5.17
CA LEU A 213 -11.99 0.89 4.64
C LEU A 213 -10.59 1.44 4.33
N THR A 214 -10.42 1.98 3.14
CA THR A 214 -9.22 2.73 2.79
C THR A 214 -9.60 4.14 2.38
N LEU A 215 -8.96 5.12 3.00
CA LEU A 215 -9.24 6.54 2.79
C LEU A 215 -8.04 7.24 2.18
N ASP A 216 -8.32 8.26 1.38
CA ASP A 216 -7.33 9.17 0.79
C ASP A 216 -6.34 9.70 1.85
N TRP A 217 -5.14 10.08 1.42
CA TRP A 217 -4.13 10.76 2.25
C TRP A 217 -4.66 11.99 3.00
N CYS A 218 -5.53 12.77 2.36
CA CYS A 218 -6.17 13.96 2.91
C CYS A 218 -7.69 13.91 2.65
N PRO A 219 -8.44 13.07 3.40
CA PRO A 219 -9.84 12.83 3.12
C PRO A 219 -10.68 14.04 3.56
N SER A 220 -11.60 14.53 2.75
CA SER A 220 -12.50 15.64 3.11
C SER A 220 -13.54 15.23 4.17
N ASP A 221 -14.29 16.21 4.70
CA ASP A 221 -15.44 15.91 5.59
C ASP A 221 -16.48 15.03 4.90
N GLN A 222 -16.72 15.23 3.60
CA GLN A 222 -17.63 14.38 2.82
C GLN A 222 -17.17 12.92 2.80
N SER A 223 -15.87 12.68 2.62
CA SER A 223 -15.30 11.35 2.58
C SER A 223 -15.37 10.67 3.95
N LEU A 224 -15.18 11.43 5.04
CA LEU A 224 -15.38 10.93 6.40
C LEU A 224 -16.85 10.61 6.69
N ASP A 225 -17.80 11.42 6.21
CA ASP A 225 -19.22 11.15 6.35
C ASP A 225 -19.64 9.91 5.54
N TRP A 226 -19.07 9.72 4.35
CA TRP A 226 -19.23 8.47 3.58
C TRP A 226 -18.68 7.26 4.34
N ALA A 227 -17.47 7.37 4.92
CA ALA A 227 -16.87 6.31 5.72
C ALA A 227 -17.71 5.97 6.96
N GLN A 228 -18.28 6.98 7.63
CA GLN A 228 -19.24 6.76 8.71
C GLN A 228 -20.48 6.01 8.19
N GLY A 229 -21.02 6.41 7.03
CA GLY A 229 -22.14 5.72 6.40
C GLY A 229 -21.84 4.25 6.06
N MET A 230 -20.60 3.91 5.72
CA MET A 230 -20.17 2.51 5.57
C MET A 230 -20.25 1.75 6.89
N LEU A 231 -19.71 2.32 7.97
CA LEU A 231 -19.76 1.72 9.32
C LEU A 231 -21.20 1.53 9.81
N ASP A 232 -22.09 2.49 9.51
CA ASP A 232 -23.50 2.43 9.88
C ASP A 232 -24.29 1.37 9.10
N ARG A 233 -23.94 1.13 7.83
CA ARG A 233 -24.56 0.09 6.99
C ARG A 233 -24.09 -1.33 7.31
N TYR A 234 -22.90 -1.47 7.89
CA TYR A 234 -22.32 -2.77 8.25
C TYR A 234 -21.99 -2.87 9.74
N PRO A 235 -22.95 -2.59 10.64
CA PRO A 235 -22.69 -2.31 12.06
C PRO A 235 -22.11 -3.50 12.86
N HIS A 236 -22.17 -4.69 12.29
CA HIS A 236 -21.70 -5.94 12.88
C HIS A 236 -20.37 -6.43 12.28
N LEU A 237 -19.69 -5.63 11.45
CA LEU A 237 -18.41 -6.03 10.87
C LEU A 237 -17.25 -5.36 11.60
N PRO A 238 -16.37 -6.16 12.26
CA PRO A 238 -15.08 -5.65 12.70
C PRO A 238 -14.35 -4.99 11.53
N THR A 239 -13.89 -3.77 11.75
CA THR A 239 -13.38 -2.92 10.69
C THR A 239 -11.88 -2.67 10.83
N ILE A 240 -11.18 -2.86 9.72
CA ILE A 240 -9.80 -2.43 9.53
C ILE A 240 -9.84 -1.12 8.73
N LEU A 241 -9.22 -0.06 9.25
CA LEU A 241 -9.13 1.23 8.56
C LEU A 241 -7.69 1.47 8.11
N ALA A 242 -7.48 1.79 6.84
CA ALA A 242 -6.19 2.26 6.37
C ALA A 242 -6.30 3.66 5.74
N SER A 243 -5.32 4.50 6.03
CA SER A 243 -5.12 5.83 5.44
C SER A 243 -3.62 6.11 5.52
N HIS A 244 -3.08 6.91 4.61
CA HIS A 244 -1.63 7.00 4.49
C HIS A 244 -0.95 7.72 5.68
N ASN A 245 -1.64 8.63 6.40
CA ASN A 245 -1.10 9.34 7.58
C ASN A 245 -1.93 9.12 8.86
N ILE A 246 -1.65 8.08 9.64
CA ILE A 246 -2.35 7.89 10.93
C ILE A 246 -1.37 8.03 12.10
N VAL A 247 -0.31 7.22 12.10
CA VAL A 247 0.72 7.20 13.13
C VAL A 247 2.04 7.77 12.58
N ASP A 248 2.76 8.48 13.43
CA ASP A 248 4.14 8.96 13.22
C ASP A 248 5.06 8.41 14.33
N LEU A 249 6.36 8.41 14.08
CA LEU A 249 7.40 8.16 15.08
C LEU A 249 8.11 9.47 15.43
N VAL A 250 7.87 9.97 16.64
CA VAL A 250 8.57 11.12 17.20
C VAL A 250 9.57 10.62 18.24
N ASN A 251 10.86 10.78 17.96
CA ASN A 251 11.95 10.27 18.80
C ASN A 251 11.83 8.76 19.12
N GLY A 252 11.37 7.97 18.13
CA GLY A 252 11.14 6.53 18.27
C GLY A 252 9.86 6.14 19.01
N GLN A 253 9.02 7.11 19.42
CA GLN A 253 7.73 6.84 20.04
C GLN A 253 6.60 7.02 19.03
N ALA A 254 5.71 6.02 18.96
CA ALA A 254 4.52 6.09 18.13
C ALA A 254 3.51 7.08 18.71
N VAL A 255 3.07 8.03 17.88
CA VAL A 255 2.08 9.06 18.21
C VAL A 255 1.10 9.23 17.05
N LEU A 256 -0.08 9.81 17.31
CA LEU A 256 -0.95 10.24 16.21
C LEU A 256 -0.22 11.29 15.37
N SER A 257 -0.25 11.12 14.06
CA SER A 257 0.42 12.03 13.13
C SER A 257 -0.26 13.39 13.15
N THR A 258 0.55 14.42 13.41
CA THR A 258 0.27 15.85 13.25
C THR A 258 1.18 16.47 12.19
N ARG A 259 1.92 15.65 11.45
CA ARG A 259 2.81 16.14 10.40
C ARG A 259 2.04 16.27 9.10
N ARG A 260 2.40 17.29 8.33
CA ARG A 260 1.86 17.64 7.02
C ARG A 260 0.39 18.07 7.03
N ASN A 261 -0.55 17.14 7.21
CA ASN A 261 -1.98 17.38 6.96
C ASN A 261 -2.90 17.05 8.14
N ASP A 262 -2.33 16.72 9.32
CA ASP A 262 -3.08 16.39 10.55
C ASP A 262 -4.10 15.24 10.40
N THR A 263 -4.03 14.45 9.33
CA THR A 263 -5.02 13.40 9.03
C THR A 263 -5.12 12.38 10.17
N GLY A 264 -4.03 12.05 10.86
CA GLY A 264 -4.04 11.07 11.96
C GLY A 264 -4.88 11.51 13.16
N VAL A 265 -4.65 12.73 13.65
CA VAL A 265 -5.46 13.33 14.73
C VAL A 265 -6.91 13.52 14.28
N ARG A 266 -7.12 13.99 13.04
CA ARG A 266 -8.47 14.20 12.50
C ARG A 266 -9.26 12.90 12.39
N LEU A 267 -8.69 11.84 11.82
CA LEU A 267 -9.31 10.51 11.74
C LEU A 267 -9.58 9.94 13.11
N TRP A 268 -8.65 10.08 14.05
CA TRP A 268 -8.83 9.62 15.43
C TRP A 268 -10.09 10.24 16.05
N HIS A 269 -10.23 11.57 15.98
CA HIS A 269 -11.34 12.26 16.62
C HIS A 269 -12.67 12.16 15.87
N ARG A 270 -12.66 12.19 14.53
CA ARG A 270 -13.87 12.21 13.72
C ARG A 270 -14.46 10.83 13.48
N LEU A 271 -13.63 9.80 13.38
CA LEU A 271 -14.05 8.47 12.93
C LEU A 271 -13.62 7.38 13.92
N ILE A 272 -12.33 7.19 14.17
CA ILE A 272 -11.80 5.98 14.82
C ILE A 272 -12.31 5.83 16.26
N ARG A 273 -12.09 6.82 17.13
CA ARG A 273 -12.40 6.69 18.56
C ARG A 273 -13.90 6.56 18.85
N ARG A 274 -14.76 6.94 17.91
CA ARG A 274 -16.22 6.96 18.09
C ARG A 274 -16.90 5.69 17.59
N ASN A 275 -16.19 4.87 16.81
CA ASN A 275 -16.73 3.69 16.16
C ASN A 275 -16.07 2.43 16.72
N ASP A 276 -16.78 1.71 17.59
CA ASP A 276 -16.24 0.54 18.27
C ASP A 276 -15.85 -0.62 17.33
N GLN A 277 -16.43 -0.62 16.12
CA GLN A 277 -16.13 -1.57 15.07
C GLN A 277 -14.67 -1.47 14.60
N ILE A 278 -14.05 -0.29 14.65
CA ILE A 278 -12.65 -0.10 14.23
C ILE A 278 -11.73 -0.61 15.35
N PHE A 279 -11.02 -1.70 15.08
CA PHE A 279 -10.11 -2.32 16.04
C PHE A 279 -8.64 -2.26 15.62
N LEU A 280 -8.39 -2.06 14.32
CA LEU A 280 -7.06 -2.04 13.74
C LEU A 280 -6.98 -0.92 12.69
N THR A 281 -5.90 -0.14 12.73
CA THR A 281 -5.56 0.79 11.65
C THR A 281 -4.18 0.54 11.07
N LEU A 282 -4.01 0.85 9.78
CA LEU A 282 -2.75 0.68 9.05
C LEU A 282 -2.38 1.97 8.32
N ASN A 283 -1.13 2.41 8.41
CA ASN A 283 -0.64 3.54 7.62
C ASN A 283 0.84 3.41 7.22
N GLY A 284 1.21 4.13 6.17
CA GLY A 284 2.58 4.31 5.69
C GLY A 284 3.09 5.72 6.02
N HIS A 285 3.66 6.40 5.03
CA HIS A 285 4.11 7.80 5.04
C HIS A 285 5.32 8.10 5.92
N ASN A 286 5.17 7.96 7.23
CA ASN A 286 6.26 8.27 8.15
C ASN A 286 7.26 7.12 8.16
N HIS A 287 8.53 7.45 8.01
CA HIS A 287 9.58 6.43 7.98
C HIS A 287 9.58 5.59 9.26
N GLY A 288 9.53 4.27 9.12
CA GLY A 288 9.64 3.35 10.26
C GLY A 288 8.57 2.28 10.33
N SER A 289 8.66 1.47 11.38
CA SER A 289 7.60 0.56 11.81
C SER A 289 7.28 0.80 13.26
N GLY A 290 6.01 1.06 13.58
CA GLY A 290 5.59 1.43 14.93
C GLY A 290 4.19 0.94 15.28
N HIS A 291 3.94 0.83 16.57
CA HIS A 291 2.64 0.45 17.13
C HIS A 291 2.22 1.47 18.19
N LEU A 292 1.00 1.98 18.04
CA LEU A 292 0.33 2.80 19.03
C LEU A 292 -1.00 2.13 19.41
N ARG A 293 -1.21 1.88 20.70
CA ARG A 293 -2.51 1.42 21.21
C ARG A 293 -3.22 2.57 21.94
N LEU A 294 -4.42 2.90 21.48
CA LEU A 294 -5.29 3.90 22.10
C LEU A 294 -6.61 3.25 22.54
N THR A 295 -7.31 3.88 23.48
CA THR A 295 -8.64 3.44 23.92
C THR A 295 -9.71 4.30 23.25
N ASN A 296 -10.70 3.67 22.63
CA ASN A 296 -11.82 4.37 22.02
C ASN A 296 -12.83 4.88 23.08
N ASP A 297 -13.84 5.62 22.66
CA ASP A 297 -14.85 6.23 23.53
C ASP A 297 -15.74 5.19 24.24
N LEU A 298 -15.68 3.92 23.81
CA LEU A 298 -16.42 2.80 24.37
C LEU A 298 -15.56 1.95 25.32
N GLY A 299 -14.30 2.36 25.56
CA GLY A 299 -13.40 1.68 26.49
C GLY A 299 -12.64 0.49 25.92
N HIS A 300 -12.70 0.26 24.59
CA HIS A 300 -11.99 -0.83 23.93
C HIS A 300 -10.68 -0.37 23.26
N PRO A 301 -9.65 -1.22 23.21
CA PRO A 301 -8.41 -0.89 22.53
C PRO A 301 -8.60 -0.84 21.02
N VAL A 302 -7.87 0.09 20.39
CA VAL A 302 -7.63 0.19 18.96
C VAL A 302 -6.12 0.14 18.76
N ASP A 303 -5.66 -0.77 17.90
CA ASP A 303 -4.27 -0.90 17.53
C ASP A 303 -4.00 -0.14 16.23
N LEU A 304 -3.04 0.78 16.26
CA LEU A 304 -2.67 1.61 15.12
C LEU A 304 -1.24 1.27 14.70
N LEU A 305 -1.07 0.79 13.48
CA LEU A 305 0.21 0.29 12.96
C LEU A 305 0.76 1.21 11.87
N LEU A 306 1.98 1.69 12.07
CA LEU A 306 2.80 2.34 11.06
C LEU A 306 3.71 1.30 10.39
N ILE A 307 3.71 1.22 9.07
CA ILE A 307 4.49 0.26 8.27
C ILE A 307 5.04 0.97 7.02
N ASN A 308 6.25 1.51 7.10
CA ASN A 308 6.95 2.11 5.98
C ASN A 308 8.44 1.76 5.98
N TYR A 309 8.91 1.15 4.89
CA TYR A 309 10.32 0.76 4.71
C TYR A 309 11.01 1.52 3.57
N GLN A 310 10.40 2.56 3.01
CA GLN A 310 10.90 3.20 1.79
C GLN A 310 12.32 3.77 1.95
N THR A 311 12.72 4.21 3.15
CA THR A 311 14.06 4.77 3.35
C THR A 311 15.10 3.75 3.83
N GLU A 312 14.69 2.50 4.00
CA GLU A 312 15.62 1.39 4.21
C GLU A 312 16.46 1.13 2.97
N TYR A 313 17.51 0.31 3.12
CA TYR A 313 18.49 0.04 2.06
C TYR A 313 17.77 -0.27 0.72
N ALA A 314 18.15 0.45 -0.33
CA ALA A 314 17.58 0.30 -1.68
C ALA A 314 16.03 0.34 -1.74
N GLY A 315 15.40 1.18 -0.91
CA GLY A 315 13.95 1.35 -0.89
C GLY A 315 13.24 0.35 0.02
N GLY A 316 13.97 -0.34 0.90
CA GLY A 316 13.48 -1.47 1.69
C GLY A 316 13.56 -2.82 1.00
N ASN A 317 14.25 -2.96 -0.12
CA ASN A 317 14.55 -4.24 -0.77
C ASN A 317 13.35 -5.18 -0.93
N GLY A 318 12.14 -4.69 -1.17
CA GLY A 318 10.94 -5.50 -1.31
C GLY A 318 10.40 -6.07 0.01
N LEU A 319 10.71 -5.46 1.15
CA LEU A 319 10.09 -5.80 2.43
C LEU A 319 8.58 -5.56 2.38
N LEU A 320 7.80 -6.55 2.81
CA LEU A 320 6.36 -6.44 3.06
C LEU A 320 6.06 -6.92 4.47
N ARG A 321 4.87 -6.59 4.99
CA ARG A 321 4.40 -7.08 6.29
C ARG A 321 3.31 -8.13 6.09
N LEU A 322 3.41 -9.22 6.84
CA LEU A 322 2.33 -10.17 7.06
C LEU A 322 1.77 -9.96 8.46
N LEU A 323 0.45 -9.83 8.57
CA LEU A 323 -0.27 -9.73 9.83
C LEU A 323 -1.15 -10.97 10.01
N GLU A 324 -0.86 -11.81 10.99
CA GLU A 324 -1.67 -12.96 11.35
C GLU A 324 -2.72 -12.60 12.38
N LEU A 325 -3.99 -12.81 12.03
CA LEU A 325 -5.08 -12.81 12.98
C LEU A 325 -5.35 -14.25 13.41
N ASP A 326 -4.86 -14.63 14.59
CA ASP A 326 -5.15 -15.91 15.22
C ASP A 326 -6.38 -15.77 16.12
N LEU A 327 -7.54 -16.09 15.55
CA LEU A 327 -8.83 -15.94 16.20
C LEU A 327 -8.99 -16.91 17.38
N ALA A 328 -8.35 -18.08 17.34
CA ALA A 328 -8.48 -19.08 18.40
C ALA A 328 -7.55 -18.79 19.58
N ARG A 329 -6.33 -18.33 19.34
CA ARG A 329 -5.39 -17.93 20.41
C ARG A 329 -5.55 -16.50 20.88
N GLY A 330 -6.34 -15.69 20.16
CA GLY A 330 -6.58 -14.29 20.48
C GLY A 330 -5.32 -13.44 20.31
N ARG A 331 -4.68 -13.52 19.14
CA ARG A 331 -3.43 -12.80 18.84
C ARG A 331 -3.45 -12.13 17.48
N LEU A 332 -2.82 -10.97 17.40
CA LEU A 332 -2.38 -10.34 16.17
C LEU A 332 -0.84 -10.40 16.13
N GLU A 333 -0.27 -11.24 15.26
CA GLU A 333 1.18 -11.40 15.10
C GLU A 333 1.65 -10.74 13.80
N ALA A 334 2.81 -10.09 13.84
CA ALA A 334 3.36 -9.35 12.73
C ALA A 334 4.70 -9.94 12.32
N PHE A 335 4.91 -10.18 11.03
CA PHE A 335 6.15 -10.70 10.47
C PHE A 335 6.54 -9.96 9.19
N THR A 336 7.72 -9.35 9.18
CA THR A 336 8.26 -8.66 8.00
C THR A 336 9.17 -9.59 7.22
N TYR A 337 8.98 -9.61 5.90
CA TYR A 337 9.72 -10.49 4.99
C TYR A 337 9.99 -9.79 3.67
N SER A 338 11.15 -10.05 3.05
CA SER A 338 11.48 -9.61 1.71
C SER A 338 11.47 -10.77 0.72
N PRO A 339 10.40 -10.91 -0.09
CA PRO A 339 10.39 -11.86 -1.20
C PRO A 339 11.49 -11.58 -2.23
N TRP A 340 11.91 -10.32 -2.40
CA TRP A 340 12.96 -9.96 -3.36
C TRP A 340 14.34 -10.45 -2.95
N VAL A 341 14.69 -10.30 -1.67
CA VAL A 341 15.95 -10.84 -1.13
C VAL A 341 15.92 -12.36 -1.18
N ALA A 342 14.81 -12.97 -0.74
CA ALA A 342 14.64 -14.43 -0.77
C ALA A 342 14.83 -15.00 -2.19
N TYR A 343 14.16 -14.39 -3.16
CA TYR A 343 14.25 -14.77 -4.55
C TYR A 343 15.70 -14.74 -5.05
N ARG A 344 16.46 -13.68 -4.74
CA ARG A 344 17.84 -13.55 -5.22
C ARG A 344 18.77 -14.56 -4.56
N GLN A 345 18.51 -14.92 -3.29
CA GLN A 345 19.23 -16.01 -2.64
C GLN A 345 18.96 -17.36 -3.29
N GLN A 346 17.71 -17.61 -3.73
CA GLN A 346 17.32 -18.86 -4.38
C GLN A 346 17.86 -18.98 -5.81
N SER A 347 17.70 -17.92 -6.62
CA SER A 347 18.11 -17.91 -8.03
C SER A 347 19.63 -17.86 -8.21
N GLY A 348 20.34 -17.12 -7.35
CA GLY A 348 21.79 -16.91 -7.48
C GLY A 348 22.21 -15.96 -8.61
N ASP A 349 21.27 -15.45 -9.42
CA ASP A 349 21.57 -14.62 -10.59
C ASP A 349 22.10 -13.22 -10.24
N LEU A 350 21.71 -12.71 -9.08
CA LEU A 350 22.13 -11.41 -8.56
C LEU A 350 22.64 -11.60 -7.14
N PRO A 351 23.88 -11.15 -6.83
CA PRO A 351 24.44 -11.32 -5.50
C PRO A 351 23.59 -10.57 -4.46
N VAL A 352 23.37 -11.24 -3.33
CA VAL A 352 22.74 -10.66 -2.14
C VAL A 352 23.82 -10.23 -1.17
N ARG A 353 23.75 -9.00 -0.68
CA ARG A 353 24.63 -8.44 0.35
C ARG A 353 23.87 -8.36 1.66
N LEU A 354 23.76 -9.51 2.34
CA LEU A 354 23.18 -9.54 3.68
C LEU A 354 24.09 -8.81 4.68
N GLY A 355 23.47 -7.99 5.53
CA GLY A 355 24.14 -7.42 6.70
C GLY A 355 24.45 -8.51 7.74
N SER A 356 25.45 -8.27 8.58
CA SER A 356 25.76 -9.16 9.71
C SER A 356 24.75 -9.05 10.85
N ASP A 357 24.04 -7.92 10.94
CA ASP A 357 22.98 -7.69 11.92
C ASP A 357 21.61 -7.64 11.22
N PRO A 358 20.68 -8.59 11.47
CA PRO A 358 19.34 -8.59 10.89
C PRO A 358 18.43 -7.47 11.43
N ARG A 359 18.93 -6.59 12.30
CA ARG A 359 18.27 -5.35 12.73
C ARG A 359 18.71 -4.14 11.91
N ASP A 360 19.87 -4.21 11.24
CA ASP A 360 20.38 -3.13 10.38
C ASP A 360 19.75 -3.23 8.99
N THR A 361 18.65 -2.50 8.82
CA THR A 361 17.87 -2.44 7.59
C THR A 361 18.34 -1.32 6.64
N TYR A 362 19.21 -0.42 7.12
CA TYR A 362 19.65 0.77 6.38
C TYR A 362 20.89 0.53 5.53
N SER A 363 21.82 -0.27 6.03
CA SER A 363 23.15 -0.41 5.39
C SER A 363 23.24 -1.58 4.42
N ALA A 364 22.32 -2.53 4.50
CA ALA A 364 22.39 -3.79 3.78
C ALA A 364 21.02 -4.42 3.54
N GLU A 365 21.01 -5.49 2.76
CA GLU A 365 19.81 -6.25 2.47
C GLU A 365 19.45 -7.14 3.66
N VAL A 366 18.16 -7.24 3.99
CA VAL A 366 17.66 -8.07 5.09
C VAL A 366 16.49 -8.91 4.62
N LEU A 367 16.56 -10.22 4.84
CA LEU A 367 15.53 -11.18 4.42
C LEU A 367 14.26 -11.06 5.29
N ALA A 368 14.43 -11.06 6.60
CA ALA A 368 13.34 -10.95 7.57
C ALA A 368 13.87 -10.21 8.80
N PRO A 369 13.69 -8.88 8.87
CA PRO A 369 14.33 -8.10 9.91
C PRO A 369 13.81 -8.47 11.30
N LEU A 370 14.68 -8.43 12.29
CA LEU A 370 14.28 -8.49 13.70
C LEU A 370 13.74 -7.13 14.14
N ALA A 371 13.01 -7.12 15.27
CA ALA A 371 12.62 -5.87 15.91
C ALA A 371 13.85 -5.08 16.37
N SER A 372 13.78 -3.77 16.24
CA SER A 372 14.76 -2.81 16.74
C SER A 372 14.04 -1.62 17.39
N PRO A 373 14.72 -0.77 18.17
CA PRO A 373 14.08 0.36 18.83
C PRO A 373 13.37 1.33 17.86
N GLN A 374 13.79 1.37 16.59
CA GLN A 374 13.20 2.19 15.54
C GLN A 374 12.19 1.44 14.66
N PHE A 375 12.14 0.10 14.76
CA PHE A 375 11.33 -0.75 13.91
C PHE A 375 10.72 -1.93 14.65
N ASP A 376 9.41 -1.87 14.85
CA ASP A 376 8.66 -3.01 15.36
C ASP A 376 8.31 -4.01 14.24
N ASN A 377 9.35 -4.71 13.75
CA ASN A 377 9.25 -5.62 12.59
C ASN A 377 8.68 -7.00 12.91
N ARG A 378 8.63 -7.37 14.20
CA ARG A 378 8.14 -8.65 14.71
C ARG A 378 7.53 -8.45 16.10
N PHE A 379 6.21 -8.52 16.19
CA PHE A 379 5.49 -8.38 17.46
C PHE A 379 4.28 -9.31 17.54
N VAL A 380 3.80 -9.51 18.76
CA VAL A 380 2.55 -10.21 19.07
C VAL A 380 1.72 -9.32 19.98
N LEU A 381 0.52 -8.99 19.55
CA LEU A 381 -0.47 -8.27 20.37
C LEU A 381 -1.56 -9.24 20.81
N GLU A 382 -1.93 -9.17 22.09
CA GLU A 382 -3.09 -9.90 22.59
C GLU A 382 -4.38 -9.19 22.15
N VAL A 383 -5.28 -9.94 21.53
CA VAL A 383 -6.60 -9.50 21.08
C VAL A 383 -7.58 -10.66 21.24
N ASN A 384 -8.38 -10.68 22.30
CA ASN A 384 -9.50 -11.62 22.39
C ASN A 384 -10.61 -11.15 21.44
N PHE A 385 -10.60 -11.63 20.19
CA PHE A 385 -11.52 -11.21 19.14
C PHE A 385 -13.00 -11.44 19.50
N ALA A 386 -13.32 -12.54 20.17
CA ALA A 386 -14.68 -12.83 20.62
C ALA A 386 -15.20 -11.75 21.56
N THR A 387 -14.42 -11.41 22.59
CA THR A 387 -14.78 -10.33 23.52
C THR A 387 -14.72 -8.97 22.84
N ARG A 388 -13.68 -8.70 22.03
CA ARG A 388 -13.47 -7.41 21.37
C ARG A 388 -14.62 -7.04 20.44
N PHE A 389 -15.23 -8.03 19.78
CA PHE A 389 -16.32 -7.80 18.84
C PHE A 389 -17.71 -8.04 19.44
N ALA A 390 -17.81 -8.52 20.67
CA ALA A 390 -19.08 -8.83 21.33
C ALA A 390 -19.99 -7.60 21.47
N GLY A 391 -19.41 -6.43 21.78
CA GLY A 391 -20.15 -5.18 22.04
C GLY A 391 -21.03 -4.71 20.89
N PHE A 392 -20.73 -5.13 19.66
CA PHE A 392 -21.51 -4.84 18.46
C PHE A 392 -21.92 -6.11 17.72
N GLY A 393 -21.94 -7.28 18.39
CA GLY A 393 -22.37 -8.55 17.78
C GLY A 393 -21.51 -8.99 16.59
N GLY A 394 -20.26 -8.57 16.54
CA GLY A 394 -19.41 -8.75 15.35
C GLY A 394 -18.60 -10.03 15.30
N TYR A 395 -18.67 -10.91 16.30
CA TYR A 395 -17.95 -12.18 16.29
C TYR A 395 -18.80 -13.31 15.69
N THR A 396 -18.34 -13.88 14.58
CA THR A 396 -19.05 -14.92 13.80
C THR A 396 -18.16 -16.11 13.42
N ALA A 397 -16.90 -16.10 13.86
CA ALA A 397 -15.92 -17.13 13.53
C ALA A 397 -16.37 -18.54 13.95
N GLN A 398 -16.10 -19.53 13.09
CA GLN A 398 -16.35 -20.94 13.35
C GLN A 398 -15.01 -21.66 13.47
N LEU A 399 -14.52 -21.78 14.70
CA LEU A 399 -13.17 -22.27 14.98
C LEU A 399 -13.19 -23.70 15.54
N PRO A 400 -12.12 -24.49 15.31
CA PRO A 400 -11.95 -25.76 15.99
C PRO A 400 -11.80 -25.59 17.50
N ALA A 401 -12.13 -26.63 18.28
CA ALA A 401 -12.03 -26.61 19.74
C ALA A 401 -10.59 -26.48 20.27
N VAL A 402 -9.60 -26.88 19.46
CA VAL A 402 -8.17 -26.79 19.77
C VAL A 402 -7.49 -25.91 18.73
N ALA A 403 -6.75 -24.90 19.18
CA ALA A 403 -6.03 -24.00 18.30
C ALA A 403 -4.85 -24.72 17.60
N GLU A 404 -4.83 -24.68 16.27
CA GLU A 404 -3.75 -25.20 15.42
C GLU A 404 -2.61 -24.20 15.34
N GLU A 405 -1.35 -24.64 15.21
CA GLU A 405 -0.21 -23.72 15.05
C GLU A 405 -0.46 -22.66 13.96
N GLY A 406 -0.11 -21.41 14.26
CA GLY A 406 -0.32 -20.27 13.35
C GLY A 406 0.36 -20.45 12.00
N VAL A 407 -0.18 -19.81 10.98
CA VAL A 407 0.37 -19.73 9.63
C VAL A 407 1.76 -19.08 9.67
N LEU A 408 1.99 -18.00 10.44
CA LEU A 408 3.32 -17.37 10.49
C LEU A 408 4.37 -18.25 11.13
N ALA A 409 4.03 -18.98 12.20
CA ALA A 409 4.96 -19.90 12.85
C ALA A 409 5.40 -21.00 11.86
N ARG A 410 4.46 -21.61 11.14
CA ARG A 410 4.76 -22.63 10.13
C ARG A 410 5.47 -22.06 8.90
N LEU A 411 5.13 -20.85 8.48
CA LEU A 411 5.82 -20.13 7.41
C LEU A 411 7.28 -19.90 7.77
N ARG A 412 7.55 -19.39 8.98
CA ARG A 412 8.90 -19.16 9.49
C ARG A 412 9.71 -20.46 9.53
N GLN A 413 9.11 -21.54 10.02
CA GLN A 413 9.74 -22.86 9.98
C GLN A 413 10.08 -23.30 8.55
N GLN A 414 9.14 -23.17 7.61
CA GLN A 414 9.37 -23.56 6.22
C GLN A 414 10.46 -22.71 5.56
N LEU A 415 10.54 -21.43 5.89
CA LEU A 415 11.57 -20.52 5.37
C LEU A 415 12.92 -20.66 6.10
N GLY A 416 13.01 -21.47 7.15
CA GLY A 416 14.21 -21.60 7.97
C GLY A 416 14.57 -20.33 8.77
N ILE A 417 13.56 -19.51 9.12
CA ILE A 417 13.72 -18.23 9.82
C ILE A 417 13.30 -18.42 11.27
N THR A 418 14.22 -18.23 12.22
CA THR A 418 13.93 -18.28 13.65
C THR A 418 13.27 -17.00 14.16
#